data_AF-A0A9E8TU95-F1
#
_entry.id   AF-A0A9E8TU95-F1
#
_cell.length_a   1.000
_cell.length_b   1.000
_cell.length_c   1.000
_cell.angle_alpha   90.00
_cell.angle_beta   90.00
_cell.angle_gamma   90.00
#
_symmetry.space_group_name_H-M   'P 1'
#
loop_
_entity.id
_entity.type
_entity.pdbx_description
1 polymer ?
#
loop_
_entity_poly.entity_id
_entity_poly.type
_entity_poly.pdbx_seq_one_letter_code
_entity_poly.pdbx_strand_id
1 'polypeptide(L)'
;MNSRGSRSPDGRGRTGLDLTGRDLARNPDVVVRDVEVTSDGWHVLRRTTFDVRGRDGRWSTQQRETYDRGNGATILLFDPRRATVLLTRQFRFPAYVNDHPDGMLVETAAGLLDEDDPETAIRRETREELGVEVGGLIHVFDAYMSPGSVTERVHFYAATYSVADRTGDGGGVEEEGEDIEVLELPFRDALEMIADGRIVDGKTIMLLQWAALNPGRLDLPS
;
A
#
# COMPACT_ATOMS: atom_id res chain seq x y z
N MET A 1 -18.42 21.81 21.02
CA MET A 1 -17.81 20.47 21.12
C MET A 1 -16.31 20.67 21.09
N ASN A 2 -15.61 20.30 22.17
CA ASN A 2 -14.20 20.64 22.39
C ASN A 2 -13.28 19.89 21.41
N SER A 3 -12.43 20.66 20.73
CA SER A 3 -11.28 20.20 19.95
C SER A 3 -10.32 19.38 20.83
N ARG A 4 -10.40 18.05 20.76
CA ARG A 4 -9.48 17.15 21.49
C ARG A 4 -8.14 16.90 20.76
N GLY A 5 -7.93 17.44 19.56
CA GLY A 5 -6.86 16.96 18.66
C GLY A 5 -5.47 17.61 18.73
N SER A 6 -5.21 18.66 19.53
CA SER A 6 -3.98 19.48 19.30
C SER A 6 -2.78 19.22 20.22
N ARG A 7 -2.85 18.35 21.24
CA ARG A 7 -1.72 18.19 22.20
C ARG A 7 -1.36 16.78 22.65
N SER A 8 -2.20 15.79 22.40
CA SER A 8 -1.91 14.40 22.77
C SER A 8 -1.35 13.66 21.56
N PRO A 9 -0.32 12.81 21.72
CA PRO A 9 0.15 11.95 20.64
C PRO A 9 -0.94 10.98 20.17
N ASP A 10 -0.99 10.66 18.87
CA ASP A 10 -1.80 9.53 18.37
C ASP A 10 -1.20 8.17 18.76
N GLY A 11 -1.83 7.07 18.35
CA GLY A 11 -1.32 5.71 18.56
C GLY A 11 0.07 5.44 17.99
N ARG A 12 0.61 6.34 17.15
CA ARG A 12 1.97 6.29 16.58
C ARG A 12 2.89 7.38 17.13
N GLY A 13 2.51 8.03 18.24
CA GLY A 13 3.32 9.06 18.88
C GLY A 13 3.38 10.41 18.15
N ARG A 14 2.61 10.61 17.08
CA ARG A 14 2.63 11.85 16.27
C ARG A 14 1.85 12.96 16.98
N THR A 15 2.39 14.17 16.97
CA THR A 15 1.77 15.38 17.57
C THR A 15 1.56 16.46 16.51
N GLY A 16 0.77 17.50 16.83
CA GLY A 16 0.48 18.59 15.89
C GLY A 16 -0.28 18.11 14.65
N LEU A 17 -1.17 17.13 14.83
CA LEU A 17 -1.94 16.52 13.74
C LEU A 17 -2.84 17.55 13.02
N ASP A 18 -3.27 18.58 13.74
CA ASP A 18 -4.02 19.75 13.26
C ASP A 18 -3.15 20.80 12.55
N LEU A 19 -1.83 20.61 12.51
CA LEU A 19 -0.90 21.47 11.79
C LEU A 19 -0.49 20.91 10.43
N THR A 20 -0.89 19.68 10.11
CA THR A 20 -0.51 18.98 8.87
C THR A 20 -0.86 19.81 7.64
N GLY A 21 0.15 20.24 6.90
CA GLY A 21 -0.02 20.96 5.65
C GLY A 21 -0.24 22.47 5.77
N ARG A 22 -0.33 23.02 6.99
CA ARG A 22 -0.65 24.45 7.23
C ARG A 22 0.45 25.42 6.77
N ASP A 23 1.68 24.94 6.72
CA ASP A 23 2.89 25.68 6.35
C ASP A 23 3.29 25.51 4.87
N LEU A 24 2.51 24.74 4.10
CA LEU A 24 2.86 24.44 2.71
C LEU A 24 2.70 25.64 1.80
N ALA A 25 3.80 26.03 1.16
CA ALA A 25 3.85 27.11 0.17
C ALA A 25 4.34 26.65 -1.21
N ARG A 26 4.51 25.33 -1.42
CA ARG A 26 5.07 24.76 -2.66
C ARG A 26 4.15 24.84 -3.89
N ASN A 27 2.85 25.07 -3.69
CA ASN A 27 1.90 25.33 -4.76
C ASN A 27 1.27 26.71 -4.52
N PRO A 28 1.61 27.74 -5.32
CA PRO A 28 1.09 29.10 -5.12
C PRO A 28 -0.41 29.22 -5.38
N ASP A 29 -1.04 28.20 -5.98
CA ASP A 29 -2.48 28.15 -6.24
C ASP A 29 -3.29 27.49 -5.12
N VAL A 30 -2.65 27.13 -3.99
CA VAL A 30 -3.31 26.47 -2.86
C VAL A 30 -2.88 27.13 -1.55
N VAL A 31 -3.86 27.44 -0.70
CA VAL A 31 -3.62 27.94 0.67
C VAL A 31 -4.44 27.15 1.66
N VAL A 32 -3.78 26.37 2.53
CA VAL A 32 -4.46 25.63 3.60
C VAL A 32 -4.90 26.62 4.68
N ARG A 33 -6.20 26.65 5.00
CA ARG A 33 -6.82 27.62 5.93
C ARG A 33 -7.08 27.05 7.31
N ASP A 34 -7.47 25.79 7.38
CA ASP A 34 -7.79 25.10 8.62
C ASP A 34 -7.65 23.58 8.46
N VAL A 35 -7.32 22.88 9.54
CA VAL A 35 -7.20 21.43 9.59
C VAL A 35 -7.79 20.96 10.91
N GLU A 36 -8.87 20.20 10.84
CA GLU A 36 -9.55 19.62 11.99
C GLU A 36 -9.28 18.11 12.04
N VAL A 37 -8.80 17.61 13.17
CA VAL A 37 -8.72 16.16 13.42
C VAL A 37 -10.11 15.66 13.81
N THR A 38 -10.71 14.85 12.95
CA THR A 38 -12.06 14.29 13.16
C THR A 38 -12.03 12.90 13.78
N SER A 39 -10.92 12.16 13.61
CA SER A 39 -10.63 10.89 14.31
C SER A 39 -9.11 10.65 14.39
N ASP A 40 -8.65 10.08 15.49
CA ASP A 40 -7.25 9.77 15.79
C ASP A 40 -7.09 8.40 16.48
N GLY A 41 -7.93 7.42 16.10
CA GLY A 41 -7.86 6.04 16.61
C GLY A 41 -6.63 5.29 16.08
N TRP A 42 -6.85 4.27 15.24
CA TRP A 42 -5.74 3.52 14.64
C TRP A 42 -4.96 4.32 13.59
N HIS A 43 -5.68 5.19 12.88
CA HIS A 43 -5.16 6.09 11.86
C HIS A 43 -5.85 7.45 12.01
N VAL A 44 -5.32 8.48 11.34
CA VAL A 44 -5.79 9.86 11.55
C VAL A 44 -6.69 10.29 10.40
N LEU A 45 -7.92 10.67 10.71
CA LEU A 45 -8.85 11.31 9.78
C LEU A 45 -8.82 12.81 10.03
N ARG A 46 -8.59 13.58 8.96
CA ARG A 46 -8.58 15.05 9.01
C ARG A 46 -9.62 15.60 8.06
N ARG A 47 -10.21 16.72 8.45
CA ARG A 47 -11.01 17.59 7.59
C ARG A 47 -10.22 18.86 7.35
N THR A 48 -9.81 19.09 6.11
CA THR A 48 -8.98 20.24 5.72
C THR A 48 -9.81 21.23 4.92
N THR A 49 -9.79 22.49 5.35
CA THR A 49 -10.33 23.64 4.61
C THR A 49 -9.18 24.38 3.94
N PHE A 50 -9.28 24.60 2.64
CA PHE A 50 -8.23 25.27 1.85
C PHE A 50 -8.85 26.11 0.73
N ASP A 51 -8.14 27.16 0.36
CA ASP A 51 -8.45 27.91 -0.86
C ASP A 51 -7.63 27.35 -2.02
N VAL A 52 -8.27 27.22 -3.18
CA VAL A 52 -7.60 26.82 -4.42
C VAL A 52 -7.98 27.75 -5.56
N ARG A 53 -6.97 28.15 -6.35
CA ARG A 53 -7.15 28.96 -7.56
C ARG A 53 -7.44 28.06 -8.75
N GLY A 54 -8.63 28.22 -9.34
CA GLY A 54 -9.03 27.53 -10.55
C GLY A 54 -8.27 28.02 -11.79
N ARG A 55 -8.41 27.30 -12.91
CA ARG A 55 -7.78 27.68 -14.20
C ARG A 55 -8.26 29.03 -14.73
N ASP A 56 -9.44 29.50 -14.31
CA ASP A 56 -9.99 30.81 -14.64
C ASP A 56 -9.42 31.94 -13.76
N GLY A 57 -8.48 31.63 -12.87
CA GLY A 57 -7.86 32.56 -11.94
C GLY A 57 -8.71 32.87 -10.71
N ARG A 58 -9.92 32.32 -10.59
CA ARG A 58 -10.78 32.56 -9.42
C ARG A 58 -10.39 31.67 -8.25
N TRP A 59 -10.43 32.23 -7.05
CA TRP A 59 -10.26 31.48 -5.81
C TRP A 59 -11.58 30.90 -5.35
N SER A 60 -11.52 29.67 -4.83
CA SER A 60 -12.65 29.00 -4.19
C SER A 60 -12.18 28.33 -2.91
N THR A 61 -12.97 28.43 -1.84
CA THR A 61 -12.74 27.66 -0.61
C THR A 61 -13.36 26.28 -0.77
N GLN A 62 -12.59 25.25 -0.44
CA GLN A 62 -13.02 23.86 -0.48
C GLN A 62 -12.71 23.16 0.83
N GLN A 63 -13.42 22.06 1.06
CA GLN A 63 -13.22 21.18 2.20
C GLN A 63 -13.08 19.73 1.72
N ARG A 64 -12.12 19.00 2.26
CA ARG A 64 -11.91 17.57 2.00
C ARG A 64 -11.61 16.82 3.28
N GLU A 65 -12.07 15.59 3.35
CA GLU A 65 -11.61 14.64 4.35
C GLU A 65 -10.48 13.80 3.78
N THR A 66 -9.43 13.61 4.57
CA THR A 66 -8.26 12.81 4.20
C THR A 66 -7.93 11.83 5.31
N TYR A 67 -7.84 10.55 4.96
CA TYR A 67 -7.48 9.47 5.85
C TYR A 67 -6.00 9.13 5.71
N ASP A 68 -5.27 9.29 6.81
CA ASP A 68 -3.82 9.12 6.90
C ASP A 68 -3.49 7.84 7.67
N ARG A 69 -3.19 6.81 6.88
CA ARG A 69 -2.82 5.47 7.33
C ARG A 69 -1.31 5.23 7.37
N GLY A 70 -0.51 6.21 6.97
CA GLY A 70 0.90 6.02 6.63
C GLY A 70 1.11 5.60 5.18
N ASN A 71 2.37 5.36 4.84
CA ASN A 71 2.80 4.81 3.55
C ASN A 71 3.14 3.33 3.73
N GLY A 72 3.24 2.61 2.62
CA GLY A 72 3.62 1.20 2.63
C GLY A 72 4.57 0.83 1.49
N ALA A 73 4.96 -0.44 1.47
CA ALA A 73 5.71 -1.04 0.39
C ALA A 73 5.08 -2.39 0.00
N THR A 74 5.28 -2.81 -1.24
CA THR A 74 4.78 -4.09 -1.75
C THR A 74 5.72 -4.70 -2.78
N ILE A 75 5.74 -6.03 -2.89
CA ILE A 75 6.65 -6.76 -3.77
C ILE A 75 5.99 -7.93 -4.48
N LEU A 76 6.36 -8.10 -5.76
CA LEU A 76 6.09 -9.33 -6.50
C LEU A 76 7.36 -10.18 -6.55
N LEU A 77 7.28 -11.41 -6.06
CA LEU A 77 8.34 -12.39 -6.22
C LEU A 77 8.06 -13.30 -7.41
N PHE A 78 9.08 -13.52 -8.22
CA PHE A 78 8.98 -14.35 -9.43
C PHE A 78 10.11 -15.39 -9.50
N ASP A 79 9.78 -16.63 -9.83
CA ASP A 79 10.75 -17.68 -10.11
C ASP A 79 10.86 -17.87 -11.65
N PRO A 80 11.95 -17.40 -12.28
CA PRO A 80 12.12 -17.49 -13.73
C PRO A 80 12.27 -18.91 -14.25
N ARG A 81 12.71 -19.86 -13.41
CA ARG A 81 12.88 -21.26 -13.84
C ARG A 81 11.56 -22.00 -13.89
N ARG A 82 10.67 -21.72 -12.93
CA ARG A 82 9.35 -22.37 -12.82
C ARG A 82 8.23 -21.54 -13.46
N ALA A 83 8.52 -20.29 -13.82
CA ALA A 83 7.52 -19.33 -14.29
C ALA A 83 6.37 -19.15 -13.28
N THR A 84 6.69 -19.11 -11.99
CA THR A 84 5.72 -18.96 -10.90
C THR A 84 5.89 -17.64 -10.16
N VAL A 85 4.82 -17.17 -9.54
CA VAL A 85 4.83 -16.03 -8.61
C VAL A 85 4.45 -16.47 -7.20
N LEU A 86 4.94 -15.74 -6.19
CA LEU A 86 4.43 -15.82 -4.83
C LEU A 86 3.50 -14.65 -4.55
N LEU A 87 2.33 -15.00 -4.04
CA LEU A 87 1.27 -14.11 -3.62
C LEU A 87 0.81 -14.55 -2.22
N THR A 88 0.05 -13.69 -1.56
CA THR A 88 -0.62 -13.97 -0.28
C THR A 88 -2.12 -14.06 -0.51
N ARG A 89 -2.84 -14.75 0.39
CA ARG A 89 -4.29 -14.66 0.49
C ARG A 89 -4.70 -14.42 1.93
N GLN A 90 -5.42 -13.34 2.17
CA GLN A 90 -5.79 -12.91 3.52
C GLN A 90 -7.13 -12.20 3.56
N PHE A 91 -7.76 -12.17 4.74
CA PHE A 91 -9.06 -11.52 4.92
C PHE A 91 -8.93 -9.99 4.98
N ARG A 92 -9.73 -9.30 4.16
CA ARG A 92 -9.83 -7.83 4.16
C ARG A 92 -11.26 -7.40 4.45
N PHE A 93 -11.50 -7.00 5.71
CA PHE A 93 -12.82 -6.52 6.14
C PHE A 93 -13.40 -5.40 5.25
N PRO A 94 -12.65 -4.37 4.81
CA PRO A 94 -13.20 -3.32 3.95
C PRO A 94 -13.74 -3.83 2.61
N ALA A 95 -13.10 -4.85 2.02
CA ALA A 95 -13.59 -5.47 0.80
C ALA A 95 -14.80 -6.35 1.08
N TYR A 96 -14.80 -7.10 2.18
CA TYR A 96 -15.92 -7.93 2.60
C TYR A 96 -17.22 -7.14 2.79
N VAL A 97 -17.16 -5.99 3.49
CA VAL A 97 -18.33 -5.12 3.67
C VAL A 97 -18.72 -4.35 2.41
N ASN A 98 -17.89 -4.41 1.37
CA ASN A 98 -18.10 -3.78 0.07
C ASN A 98 -18.20 -4.85 -1.03
N ASP A 99 -19.06 -5.85 -0.78
CA ASP A 99 -19.53 -6.86 -1.73
C ASP A 99 -18.51 -7.91 -2.22
N HIS A 100 -17.30 -7.99 -1.65
CA HIS A 100 -16.43 -9.16 -1.91
C HIS A 100 -17.06 -10.42 -1.28
N PRO A 101 -17.16 -11.55 -2.01
CA PRO A 101 -17.97 -12.70 -1.59
C PRO A 101 -17.57 -13.31 -0.24
N ASP A 102 -16.28 -13.38 0.06
CA ASP A 102 -15.72 -13.97 1.29
C ASP A 102 -14.70 -13.06 2.00
N GLY A 103 -14.46 -11.86 1.47
CA GLY A 103 -13.38 -10.97 1.92
C GLY A 103 -11.94 -11.47 1.74
N MET A 104 -11.70 -12.64 1.17
CA MET A 104 -10.36 -13.20 1.02
C MET A 104 -9.71 -12.72 -0.27
N LEU A 105 -8.79 -11.77 -0.18
CA LEU A 105 -8.12 -11.20 -1.34
C LEU A 105 -6.80 -11.92 -1.60
N VAL A 106 -6.51 -12.15 -2.88
CA VAL A 106 -5.18 -12.57 -3.34
C VAL A 106 -4.35 -11.33 -3.64
N GLU A 107 -3.19 -11.21 -2.98
CA GLU A 107 -2.40 -9.99 -2.94
C GLU A 107 -0.90 -10.26 -3.16
N THR A 108 -0.14 -9.24 -3.56
CA THR A 108 1.31 -9.21 -3.36
C THR A 108 1.62 -8.96 -1.89
N ALA A 109 2.74 -9.51 -1.42
CA ALA A 109 3.21 -9.23 -0.07
C ALA A 109 3.41 -7.73 0.13
N ALA A 110 2.95 -7.20 1.27
CA ALA A 110 2.87 -5.77 1.49
C ALA A 110 2.68 -5.42 2.97
N GLY A 111 3.27 -4.31 3.39
CA GLY A 111 3.06 -3.77 4.73
C GLY A 111 3.35 -2.29 4.84
N LEU A 112 3.11 -1.75 6.03
CA LEU A 112 3.40 -0.36 6.35
C LEU A 112 4.92 -0.16 6.50
N LEU A 113 5.35 1.09 6.34
CA LEU A 113 6.77 1.41 6.52
C LEU A 113 7.19 1.39 8.00
N ASP A 114 6.31 1.73 8.94
CA ASP A 114 6.57 1.71 10.39
C ASP A 114 7.95 2.25 10.82
N GLU A 115 8.28 3.44 10.31
CA GLU A 115 9.55 4.17 10.52
C GLU A 115 10.76 3.68 9.72
N ASP A 116 10.67 2.51 9.08
CA ASP A 116 11.69 2.00 8.16
C ASP A 116 11.67 2.75 6.82
N ASP A 117 12.79 2.66 6.09
CA ASP A 117 12.79 2.98 4.66
C ASP A 117 12.06 1.88 3.86
N PRO A 118 11.55 2.19 2.65
CA PRO A 118 10.75 1.24 1.87
C PRO A 118 11.43 -0.09 1.52
N GLU A 119 12.76 -0.12 1.36
CA GLU A 119 13.48 -1.36 1.07
C GLU A 119 13.62 -2.21 2.34
N THR A 120 13.96 -1.61 3.47
CA THR A 120 14.01 -2.32 4.76
C THR A 120 12.65 -2.91 5.13
N ALA A 121 11.58 -2.11 5.01
CA ALA A 121 10.21 -2.55 5.29
C ALA A 121 9.82 -3.75 4.41
N ILE A 122 10.00 -3.66 3.08
CA ILE A 122 9.52 -4.74 2.21
C ILE A 122 10.33 -6.03 2.36
N ARG A 123 11.62 -5.95 2.74
CA ARG A 123 12.43 -7.14 3.07
C ARG A 123 11.92 -7.82 4.33
N ARG A 124 11.51 -7.05 5.34
CA ARG A 124 10.89 -7.56 6.57
C ARG A 124 9.57 -8.27 6.24
N GLU A 125 8.66 -7.58 5.56
CA GLU A 125 7.36 -8.13 5.15
C GLU A 125 7.50 -9.41 4.29
N THR A 126 8.46 -9.43 3.37
CA THR A 126 8.69 -10.63 2.53
C THR A 126 9.09 -11.85 3.34
N ARG A 127 9.89 -11.66 4.39
CA ARG A 127 10.29 -12.74 5.30
C ARG A 127 9.12 -13.21 6.13
N GLU A 128 8.33 -12.27 6.67
CA GLU A 128 7.21 -12.56 7.57
C GLU A 128 6.03 -13.20 6.82
N GLU A 129 5.57 -12.58 5.74
CA GLU A 129 4.39 -13.05 5.01
C GLU A 129 4.68 -14.25 4.11
N LEU A 130 5.83 -14.28 3.41
CA LEU A 130 6.15 -15.30 2.40
C LEU A 130 7.22 -16.30 2.81
N GLY A 131 7.94 -16.07 3.91
CA GLY A 131 9.03 -16.94 4.34
C GLY A 131 10.23 -16.90 3.39
N VAL A 132 10.47 -15.80 2.68
CA VAL A 132 11.54 -15.66 1.68
C VAL A 132 12.55 -14.59 2.05
N GLU A 133 13.84 -14.93 1.97
CA GLU A 133 14.94 -13.95 2.02
C GLU A 133 15.28 -13.47 0.60
N VAL A 134 14.91 -12.24 0.28
CA VAL A 134 15.13 -11.67 -1.05
C VAL A 134 16.54 -11.11 -1.22
N GLY A 135 17.15 -11.38 -2.38
CA GLY A 135 18.43 -10.79 -2.78
C GLY A 135 18.29 -9.35 -3.29
N GLY A 136 18.59 -9.15 -4.57
CA GLY A 136 18.47 -7.85 -5.24
C GLY A 136 17.01 -7.44 -5.46
N LEU A 137 16.68 -6.20 -5.12
CA LEU A 137 15.36 -5.62 -5.38
C LEU A 137 15.37 -4.76 -6.64
N ILE A 138 14.28 -4.82 -7.39
CA ILE A 138 13.97 -3.90 -8.48
C ILE A 138 12.93 -2.94 -7.94
N HIS A 139 13.27 -1.66 -7.78
CA HIS A 139 12.27 -0.62 -7.59
C HIS A 139 11.50 -0.42 -8.91
N VAL A 140 10.18 -0.54 -8.85
CA VAL A 140 9.30 -0.54 -10.00
C VAL A 140 8.72 0.86 -10.23
N PHE A 141 8.03 1.40 -9.23
CA PHE A 141 7.54 2.78 -9.17
C PHE A 141 6.97 3.09 -7.77
N ASP A 142 6.54 4.33 -7.56
CA ASP A 142 5.72 4.72 -6.41
C ASP A 142 4.35 5.17 -6.90
N ALA A 143 3.27 4.80 -6.19
CA ALA A 143 1.92 5.20 -6.54
C ALA A 143 1.10 5.65 -5.33
N TYR A 144 0.26 6.67 -5.52
CA TYR A 144 -0.83 6.98 -4.60
C TYR A 144 -2.04 6.11 -4.95
N MET A 145 -2.51 5.29 -4.01
CA MET A 145 -3.52 4.26 -4.32
C MET A 145 -4.94 4.80 -4.43
N SER A 146 -5.29 5.81 -3.63
CA SER A 146 -6.61 6.47 -3.68
C SER A 146 -6.52 7.96 -3.33
N PRO A 147 -5.88 8.79 -4.19
CA PRO A 147 -5.50 10.16 -3.87
C PRO A 147 -6.66 11.15 -3.70
N GLY A 148 -7.91 10.70 -3.88
CA GLY A 148 -9.09 11.52 -3.62
C GLY A 148 -9.37 11.73 -2.12
N SER A 149 -8.99 10.78 -1.28
CA SER A 149 -9.32 10.78 0.16
C SER A 149 -8.31 10.04 1.05
N VAL A 150 -7.35 9.30 0.49
CA VAL A 150 -6.33 8.57 1.26
C VAL A 150 -4.95 9.10 0.91
N THR A 151 -4.14 9.38 1.93
CA THR A 151 -2.80 9.97 1.74
C THR A 151 -1.72 8.95 1.35
N GLU A 152 -2.04 7.66 1.45
CA GLU A 152 -1.13 6.54 1.28
C GLU A 152 -0.42 6.58 -0.07
N ARG A 153 0.92 6.57 0.00
CA ARG A 153 1.80 6.24 -1.10
C ARG A 153 2.39 4.86 -0.86
N VAL A 154 2.32 4.00 -1.86
CA VAL A 154 2.92 2.66 -1.83
C VAL A 154 4.15 2.64 -2.73
N HIS A 155 5.23 2.06 -2.20
CA HIS A 155 6.50 1.82 -2.90
C HIS A 155 6.50 0.40 -3.48
N PHE A 156 6.67 0.27 -4.79
CA PHE A 156 6.53 -1.00 -5.50
C PHE A 156 7.87 -1.61 -5.84
N TYR A 157 8.00 -2.89 -5.53
CA TYR A 157 9.19 -3.68 -5.79
C TYR A 157 8.87 -4.95 -6.56
N ALA A 158 9.90 -5.50 -7.18
CA ALA A 158 9.90 -6.87 -7.69
C ALA A 158 11.26 -7.52 -7.40
N ALA A 159 11.26 -8.84 -7.26
CA ALA A 159 12.51 -9.60 -7.13
C ALA A 159 12.35 -11.00 -7.72
N THR A 160 13.47 -11.55 -8.19
CA THR A 160 13.53 -12.97 -8.48
C THR A 160 13.77 -13.75 -7.20
N TYR A 161 13.15 -14.92 -7.06
CA TYR A 161 13.45 -15.88 -5.99
C TYR A 161 13.61 -17.29 -6.56
N SER A 162 14.16 -18.16 -5.74
CA SER A 162 14.24 -19.59 -5.95
C SER A 162 13.78 -20.34 -4.71
N VAL A 163 13.58 -21.65 -4.84
CA VAL A 163 13.23 -22.51 -3.70
C VAL A 163 14.29 -22.45 -2.59
N ALA A 164 15.56 -22.19 -2.92
CA ALA A 164 16.63 -22.09 -1.93
C ALA A 164 16.54 -20.83 -1.05
N ASP A 165 15.79 -19.83 -1.49
CA ASP A 165 15.59 -18.57 -0.77
C ASP A 165 14.44 -18.66 0.24
N ARG A 166 13.68 -19.77 0.24
CA ARG A 166 12.65 -20.04 1.25
C ARG A 166 13.28 -20.45 2.57
N THR A 167 13.08 -19.63 3.59
CA THR A 167 13.60 -19.82 4.96
C THR A 167 12.52 -20.19 5.97
N GLY A 168 11.24 -20.12 5.58
CA GLY A 168 10.11 -20.53 6.39
C GLY A 168 8.85 -20.74 5.55
N ASP A 169 7.76 -21.10 6.22
CA ASP A 169 6.47 -21.32 5.56
C ASP A 169 5.73 -20.01 5.24
N GLY A 170 6.20 -18.88 5.77
CA GLY A 170 5.48 -17.60 5.74
C GLY A 170 4.31 -17.63 6.71
N GLY A 171 3.29 -16.81 6.44
CA GLY A 171 2.04 -16.82 7.20
C GLY A 171 1.74 -15.54 7.99
N GLY A 172 2.68 -14.59 8.01
CA GLY A 172 2.56 -13.36 8.78
C GLY A 172 2.92 -13.55 10.25
N VAL A 173 2.57 -12.57 11.07
CA VAL A 173 2.86 -12.58 12.51
C VAL A 173 1.60 -12.92 13.32
N GLU A 174 1.55 -14.13 13.89
CA GLU A 174 0.41 -14.59 14.69
C GLU A 174 0.07 -13.64 15.86
N GLU A 175 1.09 -13.04 16.50
CA GLU A 175 0.91 -12.09 17.61
C GLU A 175 0.20 -10.79 17.17
N GLU A 176 0.26 -10.46 15.88
CA GLU A 176 -0.42 -9.31 15.27
C GLU A 176 -1.82 -9.67 14.74
N GLY A 177 -2.24 -10.93 14.92
CA GLY A 177 -3.54 -11.44 14.48
C GLY A 177 -3.60 -11.69 12.98
N GLU A 178 -2.45 -11.84 12.32
CA GLU A 178 -2.37 -12.17 10.91
C GLU A 178 -2.59 -13.67 10.68
N ASP A 179 -3.39 -14.00 9.66
CA ASP A 179 -3.61 -15.36 9.16
C ASP A 179 -3.51 -15.28 7.64
N ILE A 180 -2.31 -15.51 7.12
CA ILE A 180 -1.96 -15.30 5.72
C ILE A 180 -1.66 -16.64 5.05
N GLU A 181 -2.39 -16.97 3.99
CA GLU A 181 -2.08 -18.12 3.14
C GLU A 181 -1.04 -17.73 2.09
N VAL A 182 0.06 -18.49 1.98
CA VAL A 182 1.05 -18.31 0.90
C VAL A 182 0.61 -19.07 -0.35
N LEU A 183 0.47 -18.36 -1.45
CA LEU A 183 0.09 -18.91 -2.76
C LEU A 183 1.27 -18.88 -3.72
N GLU A 184 1.70 -20.05 -4.20
CA GLU A 184 2.63 -20.17 -5.31
C GLU A 184 1.90 -20.69 -6.55
N LEU A 185 1.79 -19.85 -7.58
CA LEU A 185 0.97 -20.14 -8.76
C LEU A 185 1.76 -19.84 -10.05
N PRO A 186 1.47 -20.53 -11.17
CA PRO A 186 2.00 -20.13 -12.47
C PRO A 186 1.66 -18.67 -12.77
N PHE A 187 2.64 -17.92 -13.28
CA PHE A 187 2.47 -16.49 -13.57
C PHE A 187 1.32 -16.22 -14.55
N ARG A 188 1.17 -17.10 -15.54
CA ARG A 188 0.06 -17.04 -16.49
C ARG A 188 -1.30 -17.19 -15.80
N ASP A 189 -1.42 -18.13 -14.87
CA ASP A 189 -2.68 -18.36 -14.15
C ASP A 189 -3.04 -17.14 -13.29
N ALA A 190 -2.05 -16.48 -12.68
CA ALA A 190 -2.25 -15.23 -11.96
C ALA A 190 -2.76 -14.10 -12.88
N LEU A 191 -2.28 -14.02 -14.13
CA LEU A 191 -2.84 -13.07 -15.11
C LEU A 191 -4.28 -13.42 -15.52
N GLU A 192 -4.59 -14.71 -15.69
CA GLU A 192 -5.96 -15.17 -15.97
C GLU A 192 -6.92 -14.87 -14.80
N MET A 193 -6.43 -14.98 -13.55
CA MET A 193 -7.18 -14.60 -12.35
C MET A 193 -7.53 -13.11 -12.28
N ILE A 194 -6.74 -12.23 -12.90
CA ILE A 194 -7.13 -10.81 -13.05
C ILE A 194 -8.31 -10.70 -14.00
N ALA A 195 -8.27 -11.42 -15.13
CA ALA A 195 -9.28 -11.32 -16.18
C ALA A 195 -10.65 -11.84 -15.74
N ASP A 196 -10.70 -12.86 -14.87
CA ASP A 196 -11.94 -13.43 -14.36
C ASP A 196 -12.37 -12.92 -12.98
N GLY A 197 -11.61 -11.98 -12.39
CA GLY A 197 -11.97 -11.31 -11.13
C GLY A 197 -11.64 -12.10 -9.86
N ARG A 198 -10.83 -13.16 -9.95
CA ARG A 198 -10.26 -13.82 -8.76
C ARG A 198 -9.14 -13.01 -8.10
N ILE A 199 -8.46 -12.14 -8.86
CA ILE A 199 -7.56 -11.10 -8.34
C ILE A 199 -8.19 -9.75 -8.61
N VAL A 200 -8.53 -9.02 -7.53
CA VAL A 200 -9.18 -7.70 -7.58
C VAL A 200 -8.45 -6.65 -6.76
N ASP A 201 -7.23 -6.94 -6.31
CA ASP A 201 -6.39 -6.00 -5.57
C ASP A 201 -5.53 -5.15 -6.51
N GLY A 202 -5.59 -3.83 -6.34
CA GLY A 202 -4.98 -2.87 -7.25
C GLY A 202 -3.45 -2.99 -7.35
N LYS A 203 -2.74 -3.08 -6.23
CA LYS A 203 -1.27 -3.18 -6.22
C LYS A 203 -0.80 -4.49 -6.86
N THR A 204 -1.53 -5.57 -6.65
CA THR A 204 -1.26 -6.89 -7.24
C THR A 204 -1.45 -6.88 -8.75
N ILE A 205 -2.57 -6.32 -9.22
CA ILE A 205 -2.84 -6.16 -10.65
C ILE A 205 -1.72 -5.34 -11.30
N MET A 206 -1.32 -4.23 -10.69
CA MET A 206 -0.25 -3.36 -11.19
C MET A 206 1.08 -4.10 -11.34
N LEU A 207 1.49 -4.89 -10.33
CA LEU A 207 2.76 -5.62 -10.39
C LEU A 207 2.75 -6.79 -11.37
N LEU A 208 1.66 -7.56 -11.43
CA LEU A 208 1.52 -8.65 -12.39
C LEU A 208 1.53 -8.11 -13.84
N GLN A 209 0.80 -7.02 -14.09
CA GLN A 209 0.82 -6.37 -15.41
C GLN A 209 2.18 -5.74 -15.73
N TRP A 210 2.84 -5.10 -14.76
CA TRP A 210 4.19 -4.60 -14.95
C TRP A 210 5.17 -5.72 -15.34
N ALA A 211 5.12 -6.86 -14.64
CA ALA A 211 5.97 -8.01 -14.94
C ALA A 211 5.72 -8.53 -16.37
N ALA A 212 4.45 -8.65 -16.78
CA ALA A 212 4.07 -9.06 -18.13
C ALA A 212 4.56 -8.09 -19.22
N LEU A 213 4.59 -6.79 -18.92
CA LEU A 213 5.08 -5.74 -19.83
C LEU A 213 6.61 -5.61 -19.83
N ASN A 214 7.30 -6.18 -18.85
CA ASN A 214 8.75 -6.03 -18.66
C ASN A 214 9.46 -7.39 -18.49
N PRO A 215 9.28 -8.35 -19.42
CA PRO A 215 9.78 -9.72 -19.22
C PRO A 215 11.29 -9.79 -18.99
N GLY A 216 12.07 -8.95 -19.68
CA GLY A 216 13.53 -8.89 -19.52
C GLY A 216 14.04 -8.27 -18.22
N ARG A 217 13.17 -7.72 -17.37
CA ARG A 217 13.56 -7.23 -16.03
C ARG A 217 13.59 -8.33 -14.97
N LEU A 218 12.87 -9.42 -15.20
CA LEU A 218 12.74 -10.56 -14.29
C LEU A 218 13.21 -11.88 -14.93
N ASP A 219 13.84 -11.80 -16.11
CA ASP A 219 14.19 -12.96 -16.93
C ASP A 219 12.99 -13.91 -17.17
N LEU A 220 11.81 -13.33 -17.36
CA LEU A 220 10.58 -14.07 -17.67
C LEU A 220 10.74 -14.82 -19.01
N PRO A 221 10.32 -16.11 -19.08
CA PRO A 221 10.33 -16.84 -20.34
C PRO A 221 9.36 -16.20 -21.34
N SER A 222 9.78 -16.15 -22.60
CA SER A 222 9.02 -15.63 -23.75
C SER A 222 7.88 -16.54 -24.18
#